data_AF-A0A2P5LZ93-F1
#
_entry.id   AF-A0A2P5LZ93-F1
#
_cell.length_a   1.000
_cell.length_b   1.000
_cell.length_c   1.000
_cell.angle_alpha   90.00
_cell.angle_beta   90.00
_cell.angle_gamma   90.00
#
_symmetry.space_group_name_H-M   'P 1'
#
loop_
_entity.id
_entity.type
_entity.pdbx_description
1 polymer ?
#
loop_
_entity_poly.entity_id
_entity_poly.type
_entity_poly.pdbx_seq_one_letter_code
_entity_poly.pdbx_strand_id
1 'polypeptide(L)'
;MAIFFISSAILLFIAAAAWSIIGSRGEQPKYVLVSKHDDMEIRDYDPMIVAEVEVSGERVLAINDGFRLLAGYIFGGNTPQHKLAMTAPVTQQASEKIAMTAPVTQQGGDSGKWVIHFVMPSQYSLATLPTPDNSAVELKAVPSKRYAVIRFSGIAGEQRIQEKQVALEIFLKQQGLEAIAKPVYAFFNPPWTLPFMRRNEVMIEIAKP
;
A
#
# COMPACT_ATOMS: atom_id res chain seq x y z
N MET A 1 -20.67 38.28 19.36
CA MET A 1 -19.51 37.45 19.74
C MET A 1 -19.54 36.04 19.14
N ALA A 2 -20.70 35.39 18.95
CA ALA A 2 -20.79 34.03 18.40
C ALA A 2 -20.42 33.87 16.89
N ILE A 3 -20.65 34.90 16.06
CA ILE A 3 -20.42 34.82 14.60
C ILE A 3 -18.92 34.73 14.24
N PHE A 4 -18.04 35.36 15.04
CA PHE A 4 -16.58 35.34 14.83
C PHE A 4 -15.94 33.99 15.19
N PHE A 5 -16.50 33.24 16.16
CA PHE A 5 -16.00 31.91 16.52
C PHE A 5 -16.38 30.84 15.49
N ILE A 6 -17.58 30.94 14.89
CA ILE A 6 -18.03 30.02 13.83
C ILE A 6 -17.17 30.21 12.57
N SER A 7 -16.85 31.46 12.22
CA SER A 7 -15.94 31.80 11.11
C SER A 7 -14.54 31.20 11.28
N SER A 8 -13.95 31.31 12.48
CA SER A 8 -12.59 30.80 12.76
C SER A 8 -12.55 29.26 12.75
N ALA A 9 -13.57 28.60 13.29
CA ALA A 9 -13.68 27.14 13.26
C ALA A 9 -13.84 26.60 11.84
N ILE A 10 -14.63 27.26 10.99
CA ILE A 10 -14.79 26.91 9.57
C ILE A 10 -13.47 27.11 8.80
N LEU A 11 -12.75 28.21 9.05
CA LEU A 11 -11.44 28.46 8.43
C LEU A 11 -10.38 27.44 8.87
N LEU A 12 -10.35 27.05 10.14
CA LEU A 12 -9.49 25.97 10.65
C LEU A 12 -9.86 24.60 10.04
N PHE A 13 -11.16 24.33 9.83
CA PHE A 13 -11.62 23.10 9.18
C PHE A 13 -11.26 23.07 7.69
N ILE A 14 -11.41 24.19 6.98
CA ILE A 14 -11.02 24.34 5.57
C ILE A 14 -9.50 24.26 5.42
N ALA A 15 -8.74 24.89 6.33
CA ALA A 15 -7.28 24.80 6.34
C ALA A 15 -6.79 23.37 6.65
N ALA A 16 -7.41 22.68 7.61
CA ALA A 16 -7.09 21.28 7.92
C ALA A 16 -7.51 20.32 6.78
N ALA A 17 -8.65 20.56 6.14
CA ALA A 17 -9.08 19.82 4.96
C ALA A 17 -8.14 20.08 3.76
N ALA A 18 -7.72 21.33 3.56
CA ALA A 18 -6.74 21.70 2.53
C ALA A 18 -5.36 21.09 2.83
N TRP A 19 -4.91 21.05 4.08
CA TRP A 19 -3.66 20.40 4.48
C TRP A 19 -3.72 18.86 4.31
N SER A 20 -4.88 18.27 4.59
CA SER A 20 -5.19 16.86 4.32
C SER A 20 -5.17 16.54 2.82
N ILE A 21 -5.69 17.44 1.98
CA ILE A 21 -5.67 17.32 0.51
C ILE A 21 -4.24 17.49 -0.04
N ILE A 22 -3.47 18.47 0.46
CA ILE A 22 -2.09 18.76 0.01
C ILE A 22 -1.12 17.63 0.44
N GLY A 23 -1.36 16.96 1.57
CA GLY A 23 -0.54 15.86 2.09
C GLY A 23 -0.61 14.54 1.30
N SER A 24 -1.31 14.49 0.16
CA SER A 24 -1.50 13.29 -0.67
C SER A 24 -0.72 13.27 -2.00
N ARG A 25 0.21 14.22 -2.21
CA ARG A 25 0.97 14.41 -3.47
C ARG A 25 2.23 13.54 -3.61
N GLY A 26 2.23 12.31 -3.13
CA GLY A 26 3.27 11.34 -3.51
C GLY A 26 3.03 10.84 -4.93
N GLU A 27 4.10 10.60 -5.70
CA GLU A 27 3.98 9.86 -6.97
C GLU A 27 3.30 8.51 -6.71
N GLN A 28 2.41 8.09 -7.61
CA GLN A 28 1.70 6.81 -7.52
C GLN A 28 2.06 5.89 -8.69
N PRO A 29 2.04 4.57 -8.49
CA PRO A 29 2.24 3.62 -9.58
C PRO A 29 1.27 3.88 -10.72
N LYS A 30 1.81 3.95 -11.93
CA LYS A 30 1.00 4.11 -13.14
C LYS A 30 0.28 2.80 -13.43
N TYR A 31 -0.99 2.93 -13.80
CA TYR A 31 -1.80 1.81 -14.24
C TYR A 31 -2.78 2.22 -15.33
N VAL A 32 -3.19 1.23 -16.12
CA VAL A 32 -4.32 1.32 -17.04
C VAL A 32 -5.53 0.65 -16.40
N LEU A 33 -6.67 1.33 -16.38
CA LEU A 33 -7.94 0.75 -15.93
C LEU A 33 -8.48 -0.18 -17.03
N VAL A 34 -8.58 -1.47 -16.72
CA VAL A 34 -9.08 -2.50 -17.64
C VAL A 34 -10.60 -2.61 -17.53
N SER A 35 -11.13 -2.66 -16.31
CA SER A 35 -12.57 -2.68 -16.04
C SER A 35 -12.90 -2.13 -14.66
N LYS A 36 -14.17 -1.76 -14.46
CA LYS A 36 -14.67 -1.20 -13.20
C LYS A 36 -16.10 -1.66 -12.91
N HIS A 37 -16.31 -2.06 -11.65
CA HIS A 37 -17.59 -2.48 -11.09
C HIS A 37 -17.73 -1.87 -9.69
N ASP A 38 -18.43 -0.74 -9.59
CA ASP A 38 -18.57 0.04 -8.36
C ASP A 38 -17.21 0.41 -7.73
N ASP A 39 -16.93 -0.11 -6.54
CA ASP A 39 -15.68 0.09 -5.79
C ASP A 39 -14.55 -0.87 -6.20
N MET A 40 -14.82 -1.79 -7.14
CA MET A 40 -13.88 -2.79 -7.64
C MET A 40 -13.38 -2.44 -9.03
N GLU A 41 -12.08 -2.63 -9.25
CA GLU A 41 -11.39 -2.28 -10.49
C GLU A 41 -10.41 -3.39 -10.88
N ILE A 42 -10.29 -3.66 -12.18
CA ILE A 42 -9.17 -4.43 -12.73
C ILE A 42 -8.19 -3.44 -13.35
N ARG A 43 -6.92 -3.52 -12.94
CA ARG A 43 -5.88 -2.57 -13.32
C ARG A 43 -4.62 -3.30 -13.80
N ASP A 44 -4.06 -2.82 -14.90
CA ASP A 44 -2.73 -3.21 -15.36
C ASP A 44 -1.70 -2.19 -14.89
N TYR A 45 -0.80 -2.61 -14.02
CA TYR A 45 0.28 -1.76 -13.53
C TYR A 45 1.52 -1.87 -14.43
N ASP A 46 2.16 -0.75 -14.67
CA ASP A 46 3.46 -0.68 -15.33
C ASP A 46 4.54 -1.34 -14.47
N PRO A 47 5.66 -1.81 -15.06
CA PRO A 47 6.82 -2.23 -14.29
C PRO A 47 7.29 -1.10 -13.37
N MET A 48 7.70 -1.46 -12.17
CA MET A 48 8.14 -0.50 -11.15
C MET A 48 9.28 -1.09 -10.33
N ILE A 49 10.00 -0.22 -9.62
CA ILE A 49 11.00 -0.65 -8.64
C ILE A 49 10.40 -0.44 -7.26
N VAL A 50 10.60 -1.41 -6.37
CA VAL A 50 10.22 -1.31 -4.96
C VAL A 50 11.44 -1.41 -4.08
N ALA A 51 11.41 -0.69 -2.96
CA ALA A 51 12.22 -1.01 -1.79
C ALA A 51 11.37 -1.84 -0.84
N GLU A 52 11.87 -3.00 -0.43
CA GLU A 52 11.14 -3.92 0.45
C GLU A 52 11.96 -4.35 1.66
N VAL A 53 11.23 -4.71 2.71
CA VAL A 53 11.78 -5.32 3.94
C VAL A 53 10.86 -6.45 4.37
N GLU A 54 11.45 -7.57 4.79
CA GLU A 54 10.74 -8.64 5.51
C GLU A 54 10.92 -8.44 7.02
N VAL A 55 9.82 -8.47 7.76
CA VAL A 55 9.78 -8.31 9.22
C VAL A 55 8.88 -9.37 9.83
N SER A 56 9.08 -9.67 11.11
CA SER A 56 8.30 -10.70 11.83
C SER A 56 7.63 -10.09 13.07
N GLY A 57 6.44 -10.58 13.43
CA GLY A 57 5.72 -10.18 14.63
C GLY A 57 4.21 -10.02 14.42
N GLU A 58 3.54 -9.50 15.44
CA GLU A 58 2.16 -9.05 15.32
C GLU A 58 2.07 -7.97 14.23
N ARG A 59 1.02 -8.03 13.41
CA ARG A 59 0.89 -7.26 12.18
C ARG A 59 1.16 -5.77 12.39
N VAL A 60 0.50 -5.12 13.35
CA VAL A 60 0.63 -3.68 13.57
C VAL A 60 2.05 -3.30 13.95
N LEU A 61 2.68 -4.07 14.85
CA LEU A 61 4.07 -3.83 15.26
C LEU A 61 5.05 -4.06 14.10
N ALA A 62 4.93 -5.20 13.43
CA ALA A 62 5.80 -5.58 12.31
C ALA A 62 5.75 -4.54 11.19
N ILE A 63 4.55 -4.10 10.79
CA ILE A 63 4.37 -3.04 9.79
C ILE A 63 5.08 -1.75 10.19
N ASN A 64 4.95 -1.33 11.44
CA ASN A 64 5.56 -0.08 11.91
C ASN A 64 7.08 -0.17 11.85
N ASP A 65 7.66 -1.31 12.21
CA ASP A 65 9.10 -1.54 12.13
C ASP A 65 9.57 -1.56 10.68
N GLY A 66 8.88 -2.27 9.80
CA GLY A 66 9.17 -2.28 8.36
C GLY A 66 9.10 -0.88 7.74
N PHE A 67 8.07 -0.10 8.08
CA PHE A 67 7.93 1.28 7.65
C PHE A 67 9.12 2.14 8.11
N ARG A 68 9.56 2.02 9.37
CA ARG A 68 10.70 2.78 9.89
C ARG A 68 12.00 2.46 9.14
N LEU A 69 12.24 1.20 8.82
CA LEU A 69 13.42 0.78 8.05
C LEU A 69 13.43 1.41 6.65
N LEU A 70 12.30 1.33 5.93
CA LEU A 70 12.15 1.93 4.60
C LEU A 70 12.20 3.47 4.63
N ALA A 71 11.59 4.08 5.64
CA ALA A 71 11.69 5.52 5.84
C ALA A 71 13.14 5.94 6.12
N GLY A 72 13.88 5.17 6.91
CA GLY A 72 15.32 5.38 7.14
C GLY A 72 16.10 5.42 5.83
N TYR A 73 15.88 4.44 4.95
CA TYR A 73 16.46 4.43 3.61
C TYR A 73 16.10 5.69 2.80
N ILE A 74 14.83 6.05 2.73
CA ILE A 74 14.33 7.19 1.93
C ILE A 74 14.88 8.53 2.44
N PHE A 75 15.07 8.68 3.75
CA PHE A 75 15.50 9.94 4.37
C PHE A 75 17.01 10.08 4.58
N GLY A 76 17.82 9.21 3.96
CA GLY A 76 19.27 9.36 3.89
C GLY A 76 20.07 8.21 4.51
N GLY A 77 19.44 7.14 4.99
CA GLY A 77 20.07 5.87 5.38
C GLY A 77 20.48 5.03 4.17
N ASN A 78 21.20 5.66 3.26
CA ASN A 78 21.73 5.09 2.03
C ASN A 78 23.07 5.74 1.74
N THR A 79 23.88 5.12 0.89
CA THR A 79 25.12 5.71 0.39
C THR A 79 24.88 6.13 -1.07
N PRO A 80 25.06 7.42 -1.42
CA PRO A 80 25.82 8.48 -0.73
C PRO A 80 24.96 9.51 0.06
N GLN A 81 23.97 9.07 0.83
CA GLN A 81 23.11 9.87 1.71
C GLN A 81 22.14 10.81 0.99
N HIS A 82 21.51 10.31 -0.06
CA HIS A 82 20.50 11.05 -0.80
C HIS A 82 19.13 10.96 -0.13
N LYS A 83 18.38 12.07 -0.13
CA LYS A 83 16.96 12.06 0.21
C LYS A 83 16.14 11.72 -1.02
N LEU A 84 15.37 10.64 -0.94
CA LEU A 84 14.45 10.21 -1.99
C LEU A 84 13.07 10.83 -1.75
N ALA A 85 12.33 11.09 -2.83
CA ALA A 85 10.95 11.55 -2.72
C ALA A 85 10.06 10.39 -2.23
N MET A 86 9.15 10.67 -1.30
CA MET A 86 8.15 9.68 -0.88
C MET A 86 7.10 9.48 -1.99
N THR A 87 6.72 8.22 -2.20
CA THR A 87 5.62 7.81 -3.08
C THR A 87 4.46 7.27 -2.25
N ALA A 88 3.33 7.05 -2.89
CA ALA A 88 2.20 6.34 -2.31
C ALA A 88 1.72 5.26 -3.30
N PRO A 89 1.13 4.15 -2.86
CA PRO A 89 0.87 3.76 -1.47
C PRO A 89 2.06 3.08 -0.80
N VAL A 90 1.98 2.92 0.52
CA VAL A 90 2.74 1.88 1.22
C VAL A 90 1.95 0.58 1.12
N THR A 91 2.58 -0.49 0.64
CA THR A 91 1.94 -1.80 0.48
C THR A 91 2.44 -2.80 1.50
N GLN A 92 1.55 -3.69 1.93
CA GLN A 92 1.84 -4.79 2.87
C GLN A 92 1.32 -6.09 2.31
N GLN A 93 2.12 -7.15 2.40
CA GLN A 93 1.76 -8.49 1.95
C GLN A 93 2.27 -9.51 2.96
N ALA A 94 1.51 -10.58 3.21
CA ALA A 94 2.02 -11.70 4.00
C ALA A 94 3.10 -12.44 3.21
N SER A 95 4.23 -12.80 3.84
CA SER A 95 5.34 -13.49 3.16
C SER A 95 4.89 -14.82 2.55
N GLU A 96 5.37 -15.14 1.35
CA GLU A 96 5.11 -16.43 0.70
C GLU A 96 6.10 -17.47 1.24
N LYS A 97 5.59 -18.43 2.02
CA LYS A 97 6.28 -19.71 2.20
C LYS A 97 5.72 -20.68 1.16
N ILE A 98 6.58 -21.18 0.28
CA ILE A 98 6.26 -22.29 -0.62
C ILE A 98 5.90 -23.52 0.25
N ALA A 99 4.65 -24.00 0.17
CA ALA A 99 4.27 -25.41 -0.05
C ALA A 99 2.79 -25.70 0.34
N MET A 100 2.00 -26.06 -0.68
CA MET A 100 1.06 -27.19 -0.77
C MET A 100 -0.15 -27.34 0.19
N THR A 101 -1.33 -27.31 -0.46
CA THR A 101 -2.56 -28.11 -0.24
C THR A 101 -3.40 -27.94 1.04
N ALA A 102 -4.69 -27.63 0.78
CA ALA A 102 -5.88 -27.68 1.65
C ALA A 102 -6.26 -26.36 2.37
N PRO A 103 -7.57 -26.07 2.52
CA PRO A 103 -8.10 -24.72 2.60
C PRO A 103 -8.05 -24.19 4.04
N VAL A 104 -7.52 -22.99 4.23
CA VAL A 104 -7.51 -22.34 5.54
C VAL A 104 -8.13 -20.95 5.42
N THR A 105 -9.36 -20.85 5.91
CA THR A 105 -9.88 -19.63 6.53
C THR A 105 -8.95 -19.28 7.71
N GLN A 106 -8.44 -18.04 7.77
CA GLN A 106 -7.95 -17.30 8.96
C GLN A 106 -6.51 -16.76 8.91
N GLN A 107 -6.41 -15.53 9.45
CA GLN A 107 -5.32 -14.93 10.24
C GLN A 107 -3.94 -14.81 9.61
N GLY A 108 -3.21 -13.79 10.07
CA GLY A 108 -1.90 -13.41 9.54
C GLY A 108 -1.01 -14.61 9.26
N GLY A 109 -0.34 -14.58 8.11
CA GLY A 109 0.34 -15.74 7.53
C GLY A 109 1.17 -16.53 8.54
N ASP A 110 1.19 -17.85 8.35
CA ASP A 110 1.69 -18.96 9.19
C ASP A 110 3.10 -18.86 9.82
N SER A 111 3.71 -17.68 9.84
CA SER A 111 5.00 -17.40 10.51
C SER A 111 5.07 -16.03 11.18
N GLY A 112 3.98 -15.24 11.19
CA GLY A 112 4.02 -13.85 11.66
C GLY A 112 4.90 -12.94 10.81
N LYS A 113 5.22 -13.33 9.57
CA LYS A 113 6.10 -12.60 8.66
C LYS A 113 5.33 -11.72 7.69
N TRP A 114 5.80 -10.49 7.55
CA TRP A 114 5.21 -9.45 6.71
C TRP A 114 6.28 -8.86 5.80
N VAL A 115 5.91 -8.63 4.56
CA VAL A 115 6.72 -7.89 3.59
C VAL A 115 6.07 -6.52 3.38
N ILE A 116 6.84 -5.46 3.57
CA ILE A 116 6.40 -4.08 3.38
C ILE A 116 7.16 -3.52 2.19
N HIS A 117 6.45 -2.90 1.25
CA HIS A 117 7.07 -2.28 0.09
C HIS A 117 6.74 -0.79 0.00
N PHE A 118 7.73 -0.02 -0.45
CA PHE A 118 7.55 1.33 -0.97
C PHE A 118 7.92 1.34 -2.44
N VAL A 119 7.10 1.97 -3.26
CA VAL A 119 7.40 2.13 -4.69
C VAL A 119 8.43 3.23 -4.85
N MET A 120 9.45 3.04 -5.67
CA MET A 120 10.46 4.07 -5.92
C MET A 120 9.97 5.07 -6.96
N PRO A 121 10.33 6.37 -6.85
CA PRO A 121 9.94 7.36 -7.85
C PRO A 121 10.41 6.96 -9.25
N SER A 122 9.57 7.18 -10.28
CA SER A 122 9.84 6.66 -11.63
C SER A 122 11.06 7.26 -12.32
N GLN A 123 11.59 8.37 -11.81
CA GLN A 123 12.85 8.96 -12.28
C GLN A 123 14.09 8.08 -11.98
N TYR A 124 13.98 7.13 -11.05
CA TYR A 124 15.08 6.26 -10.67
C TYR A 124 15.01 4.90 -11.38
N SER A 125 16.19 4.39 -11.74
CA SER A 125 16.47 3.00 -12.11
C SER A 125 17.24 2.27 -11.00
N LEU A 126 17.32 0.94 -11.06
CA LEU A 126 18.13 0.14 -10.10
C LEU A 126 19.60 0.59 -10.05
N ALA A 127 20.15 1.03 -11.18
CA ALA A 127 21.53 1.50 -11.26
C ALA A 127 21.75 2.89 -10.64
N THR A 128 20.68 3.68 -10.52
CA THR A 128 20.74 5.07 -10.03
C THR A 128 20.21 5.24 -8.62
N LEU A 129 19.52 4.23 -8.08
CA LEU A 129 19.08 4.25 -6.69
C LEU A 129 20.29 4.18 -5.78
N PRO A 130 20.34 4.99 -4.70
CA PRO A 130 21.42 4.90 -3.75
C PRO A 130 21.36 3.55 -3.02
N THR A 131 22.53 3.03 -2.68
CA THR A 131 22.64 1.72 -2.02
C THR A 131 22.13 1.83 -0.59
N PRO A 132 21.20 0.98 -0.14
CA PRO A 132 20.77 0.99 1.25
C PRO A 132 21.93 0.67 2.20
N ASP A 133 22.06 1.42 3.29
CA ASP A 133 23.08 1.13 4.33
C ASP A 133 22.66 -0.06 5.21
N ASN A 134 21.36 -0.33 5.26
CA ASN A 134 20.77 -1.44 6.01
C ASN A 134 20.52 -2.62 5.07
N SER A 135 21.18 -3.75 5.33
CA SER A 135 21.06 -4.97 4.53
C SER A 135 19.68 -5.62 4.55
N ALA A 136 18.78 -5.22 5.46
CA ALA A 136 17.40 -5.68 5.47
C ALA A 136 16.55 -5.04 4.36
N VAL A 137 17.00 -3.90 3.79
CA VAL A 137 16.31 -3.21 2.70
C VAL A 137 16.80 -3.74 1.37
N GLU A 138 15.90 -4.35 0.61
CA GLU A 138 16.18 -4.89 -0.72
C GLU A 138 15.51 -4.02 -1.80
N LEU A 139 16.22 -3.76 -2.89
CA LEU A 139 15.67 -3.07 -4.07
C LEU A 139 15.33 -4.10 -5.13
N LYS A 140 14.07 -4.17 -5.55
CA LYS A 140 13.58 -5.15 -6.53
C LYS A 140 12.83 -4.52 -7.68
N ALA A 141 13.08 -5.03 -8.88
CA ALA A 141 12.23 -4.76 -10.03
C ALA A 141 10.99 -5.65 -9.96
N VAL A 142 9.82 -5.03 -10.01
CA VAL A 142 8.53 -5.69 -10.14
C VAL A 142 8.08 -5.56 -11.60
N PRO A 143 7.89 -6.67 -12.33
CA PRO A 143 7.41 -6.62 -13.71
C PRO A 143 5.97 -6.07 -13.76
N SER A 144 5.46 -5.83 -14.97
CA SER A 144 4.05 -5.45 -15.13
C SER A 144 3.13 -6.55 -14.58
N LYS A 145 2.17 -6.14 -13.75
CA LYS A 145 1.22 -7.03 -13.08
C LYS A 145 -0.21 -6.58 -13.27
N ARG A 146 -1.15 -7.52 -13.31
CA ARG A 146 -2.58 -7.23 -13.30
C ARG A 146 -3.13 -7.49 -11.91
N TYR A 147 -3.86 -6.51 -11.37
CA TYR A 147 -4.50 -6.62 -10.08
C TYR A 147 -6.00 -6.39 -10.20
N ALA A 148 -6.78 -7.22 -9.49
CA ALA A 148 -8.09 -6.83 -9.05
C ALA A 148 -7.96 -6.03 -7.76
N VAL A 149 -8.70 -4.93 -7.64
CA VAL A 149 -8.57 -3.97 -6.54
C VAL A 149 -9.94 -3.60 -6.02
N ILE A 150 -10.13 -3.59 -4.70
CA ILE A 150 -11.28 -2.97 -4.05
C ILE A 150 -10.82 -1.76 -3.24
N ARG A 151 -11.45 -0.61 -3.49
CA ARG A 151 -11.19 0.64 -2.76
C ARG A 151 -12.17 0.81 -1.60
N PHE A 152 -11.69 1.35 -0.48
CA PHE A 152 -12.54 1.72 0.65
C PHE A 152 -11.95 2.87 1.49
N SER A 153 -12.80 3.50 2.30
CA SER A 153 -12.42 4.56 3.24
C SER A 153 -12.60 4.16 4.70
N GLY A 154 -12.13 5.02 5.61
CA GLY A 154 -12.18 4.79 7.05
C GLY A 154 -10.89 4.20 7.62
N ILE A 155 -11.01 3.67 8.85
CA ILE A 155 -9.91 3.01 9.57
C ILE A 155 -9.75 1.59 9.00
N ALA A 156 -8.54 1.27 8.54
CA ALA A 156 -8.22 -0.06 8.02
C ALA A 156 -7.76 -1.01 9.13
N GLY A 157 -8.68 -1.31 10.06
CA GLY A 157 -8.50 -2.38 11.03
C GLY A 157 -8.53 -3.76 10.36
N GLU A 158 -8.02 -4.78 11.06
CA GLU A 158 -7.93 -6.15 10.54
C GLU A 158 -9.28 -6.68 10.04
N GLN A 159 -10.34 -6.50 10.82
CA GLN A 159 -11.68 -6.92 10.43
C GLN A 159 -12.13 -6.28 9.11
N ARG A 160 -11.96 -4.96 8.95
CA ARG A 160 -12.38 -4.25 7.73
C ARG A 160 -11.55 -4.67 6.51
N ILE A 161 -10.26 -4.91 6.71
CA ILE A 161 -9.39 -5.41 5.64
C ILE A 161 -9.87 -6.80 5.19
N GLN A 162 -10.15 -7.70 6.15
CA GLN A 162 -10.63 -9.04 5.87
C GLN A 162 -12.00 -9.03 5.17
N GLU A 163 -12.94 -8.19 5.62
CA GLU A 163 -14.24 -7.98 4.96
C GLU A 163 -14.06 -7.60 3.49
N LYS A 164 -13.14 -6.66 3.20
CA LYS A 164 -12.88 -6.19 1.84
C LYS A 164 -12.14 -7.22 0.99
N GLN A 165 -11.22 -7.98 1.58
CA GLN A 165 -10.57 -9.11 0.91
C GLN A 165 -11.59 -10.16 0.48
N VAL A 166 -12.47 -10.61 1.40
CA VAL A 166 -13.50 -11.62 1.09
C VAL A 166 -14.43 -11.13 -0.01
N ALA A 167 -14.84 -9.85 0.03
CA ALA A 167 -15.66 -9.26 -1.03
C ALA A 167 -14.96 -9.30 -2.39
N LEU A 168 -13.66 -8.99 -2.44
CA LEU A 168 -12.86 -9.04 -3.66
C LEU A 168 -12.70 -10.47 -4.18
N GLU A 169 -12.46 -11.45 -3.31
CA GLU A 169 -12.37 -12.88 -3.68
C GLU A 169 -13.69 -13.41 -4.26
N ILE A 170 -14.84 -13.00 -3.70
CA ILE A 170 -16.16 -13.34 -4.23
C ILE A 170 -16.33 -12.74 -5.64
N PHE A 171 -15.94 -11.49 -5.83
CA PHE A 171 -15.98 -10.84 -7.14
C PHE A 171 -15.12 -11.56 -8.18
N LEU A 172 -13.89 -11.95 -7.81
CA LEU A 172 -13.01 -12.73 -8.70
C LEU A 172 -13.70 -14.02 -9.17
N LYS A 173 -14.30 -14.78 -8.25
CA LYS A 173 -15.04 -16.00 -8.57
C LYS A 173 -16.23 -15.75 -9.51
N GLN A 174 -16.97 -14.67 -9.29
CA GLN A 174 -18.10 -14.29 -10.15
C GLN A 174 -17.67 -13.90 -11.56
N GLN A 175 -16.48 -13.30 -11.72
CA GLN A 175 -15.90 -12.94 -13.01
C GLN A 175 -15.13 -14.10 -13.67
N GLY A 176 -15.03 -15.26 -13.02
CA GLY A 176 -14.21 -16.38 -13.51
C GLY A 176 -12.71 -16.05 -13.55
N LEU A 177 -12.24 -15.14 -12.68
CA LEU A 177 -10.85 -14.72 -12.60
C LEU A 177 -10.12 -15.49 -11.49
N GLU A 178 -8.90 -15.93 -11.78
CA GLU A 178 -8.06 -16.68 -10.84
C GLU A 178 -7.06 -15.76 -10.14
N ALA A 179 -7.02 -15.84 -8.81
CA ALA A 179 -6.00 -15.19 -7.99
C ALA A 179 -4.70 -15.99 -8.04
N ILE A 180 -3.59 -15.32 -8.37
CA ILE A 180 -2.27 -15.98 -8.53
C ILE A 180 -1.27 -15.64 -7.42
N ALA A 181 -1.62 -14.74 -6.50
CA ALA A 181 -0.78 -14.36 -5.38
C ALA A 181 -1.62 -14.00 -4.14
N LYS A 182 -0.95 -13.90 -2.98
CA LYS A 182 -1.57 -13.42 -1.74
C LYS A 182 -2.05 -11.96 -1.87
N PRO A 183 -3.08 -11.55 -1.10
CA PRO A 183 -3.55 -10.17 -1.10
C PRO A 183 -2.49 -9.16 -0.66
N VAL A 184 -2.50 -8.01 -1.30
CA VAL A 184 -1.70 -6.83 -1.00
C VAL A 184 -2.61 -5.75 -0.41
N TYR A 185 -2.23 -5.18 0.72
CA TYR A 185 -2.95 -4.09 1.36
C TYR A 185 -2.21 -2.78 1.12
N ALA A 186 -2.87 -1.82 0.49
CA ALA A 186 -2.27 -0.55 0.07
C ALA A 186 -2.88 0.64 0.84
N PHE A 187 -2.01 1.40 1.51
CA PHE A 187 -2.38 2.56 2.33
C PHE A 187 -1.79 3.83 1.72
N PHE A 188 -2.66 4.73 1.27
CA PHE A 188 -2.24 5.91 0.51
C PHE A 188 -2.04 7.15 1.38
N ASN A 189 -2.64 7.14 2.57
CA ASN A 189 -2.78 8.34 3.37
C ASN A 189 -1.96 8.24 4.66
N PRO A 190 -1.36 9.36 5.08
CA PRO A 190 -0.67 9.42 6.36
C PRO A 190 -1.63 9.34 7.55
N PRO A 191 -1.14 9.00 8.75
CA PRO A 191 -1.96 8.71 9.92
C PRO A 191 -2.78 9.91 10.44
N TRP A 192 -2.43 11.14 10.10
CA TRP A 192 -3.19 12.35 10.46
C TRP A 192 -4.38 12.64 9.53
N THR A 193 -4.50 11.92 8.40
CA THR A 193 -5.63 12.07 7.49
C THR A 193 -6.93 11.64 8.19
N LEU A 194 -8.00 12.44 8.07
CA LEU A 194 -9.30 12.10 8.66
C LEU A 194 -9.80 10.75 8.11
N PRO A 195 -10.36 9.85 8.95
CA PRO A 195 -10.68 8.49 8.53
C PRO A 195 -11.51 8.38 7.25
N PHE A 196 -12.59 9.17 7.12
CA PHE A 196 -13.47 9.13 5.96
C PHE A 196 -12.82 9.68 4.67
N MET A 197 -11.71 10.42 4.78
CA MET A 197 -10.92 10.91 3.65
C MET A 197 -9.80 9.95 3.24
N ARG A 198 -9.54 8.90 4.04
CA ARG A 198 -8.49 7.92 3.70
C ARG A 198 -8.93 7.07 2.51
N ARG A 199 -7.98 6.76 1.64
CA ARG A 199 -8.01 5.75 0.59
C ARG A 199 -7.17 4.59 1.07
N ASN A 200 -7.84 3.45 1.20
CA ASN A 200 -7.22 2.16 1.43
C ASN A 200 -7.66 1.23 0.29
N GLU A 201 -6.81 0.30 -0.08
CA GLU A 201 -7.12 -0.68 -1.11
C GLU A 201 -6.69 -2.08 -0.67
N VAL A 202 -7.49 -3.09 -1.02
CA VAL A 202 -7.05 -4.49 -1.05
C VAL A 202 -6.88 -4.87 -2.52
N MET A 203 -5.74 -5.46 -2.86
CA MET A 203 -5.38 -5.84 -4.21
C MET A 203 -5.05 -7.33 -4.24
N ILE A 204 -5.48 -8.04 -5.28
CA ILE A 204 -5.14 -9.45 -5.51
C ILE A 204 -4.61 -9.57 -6.94
N GLU A 205 -3.42 -10.13 -7.09
CA GLU A 205 -2.82 -10.36 -8.40
C GLU A 205 -3.62 -11.44 -9.14
N ILE A 206 -3.90 -11.20 -10.41
CA ILE A 206 -4.64 -12.14 -11.26
C ILE A 206 -3.87 -12.42 -12.54
N ALA A 207 -4.11 -13.60 -13.13
CA ALA A 207 -3.52 -13.95 -14.41
C ALA A 207 -3.95 -12.95 -15.51
N LYS A 208 -3.02 -12.62 -16.41
CA LYS A 208 -3.37 -11.96 -17.67
C LYS A 208 -3.98 -13.03 -18.60
N PRO A 209 -5.14 -12.77 -19.23
CA PRO A 209 -5.72 -13.66 -20.22
C PRO A 209 -4.85 -13.77 -21.47
#